data_AF-A0A8X7UJN0-F1
#
_entry.id   AF-A0A8X7UJN0-F1
#
_cell.length_a   1.000
_cell.length_b   1.000
_cell.length_c   1.000
_cell.angle_alpha   90.00
_cell.angle_beta   90.00
_cell.angle_gamma   90.00
#
_symmetry.space_group_name_H-M   'P 1'
#
loop_
_entity.id
_entity.type
_entity.pdbx_description
1 polymer ?
#
loop_
_entity_poly.entity_id
_entity_poly.type
_entity_poly.pdbx_seq_one_letter_code
_entity_poly.pdbx_strand_id
1 'polypeptide(L)'
;MASREGKRPSHENLVPLAALLSRETRAAKMEKPIVRYGEAAQSRKGEDYLLINTDTLRLPPNSSTAFSVFAIFDGHNGKAAAVFTRENLLNH
;
A
#
# COMPACT_ATOMS: atom_id res chain seq x y z
N MET A 1 34.88 44.72 14.24
CA MET A 1 34.38 43.35 14.48
C MET A 1 33.12 43.18 13.65
N ALA A 2 33.17 42.39 12.57
CA ALA A 2 32.02 42.18 11.69
C ALA A 2 31.23 40.95 12.17
N SER A 3 29.97 41.18 12.54
CA SER A 3 29.02 40.15 12.96
C SER A 3 28.63 39.28 11.76
N ARG A 4 28.88 37.98 11.83
CA ARG A 4 28.41 36.99 10.83
C ARG A 4 26.92 36.76 11.05
N GLU A 5 26.06 37.39 10.23
CA GLU A 5 24.66 36.98 10.14
C GLU A 5 24.56 35.61 9.46
N GLY A 6 24.12 34.62 10.23
CA GLY A 6 23.81 33.28 9.74
C GLY A 6 22.68 33.33 8.72
N LYS A 7 22.96 32.85 7.50
CA LYS A 7 21.97 32.66 6.43
C LYS A 7 20.91 31.68 6.92
N ARG A 8 19.73 32.19 7.30
CA ARG A 8 18.56 31.36 7.65
C ARG A 8 18.17 30.51 6.43
N PRO A 9 17.85 29.22 6.60
CA PRO A 9 17.44 28.37 5.50
C PRO A 9 16.19 28.97 4.85
N SER A 10 16.22 29.11 3.52
CA SER A 10 15.14 29.66 2.73
C SER A 10 13.88 28.81 2.90
N HIS A 11 12.77 29.45 3.27
CA HIS A 11 11.44 28.85 3.49
C HIS A 11 10.79 28.22 2.24
N GLU A 12 11.53 28.12 1.12
CA GLU A 12 10.98 27.87 -0.22
C GLU A 12 10.49 26.44 -0.45
N ASN A 13 10.70 25.51 0.49
CA ASN A 13 10.23 24.12 0.38
C ASN A 13 9.40 23.65 1.59
N LEU A 14 8.85 24.57 2.39
CA LEU A 14 8.00 24.19 3.52
C LEU A 14 6.52 24.17 3.09
N VAL A 15 5.94 22.97 3.05
CA VAL A 15 4.50 22.79 2.85
C VAL A 15 3.80 22.98 4.20
N PRO A 16 2.79 23.86 4.32
CA PRO A 16 2.05 24.03 5.57
C PRO A 16 1.39 22.73 6.02
N LEU A 17 1.46 22.42 7.31
CA LEU A 17 0.79 21.25 7.89
C LEU A 17 -0.71 21.20 7.53
N ALA A 18 -1.38 22.36 7.53
CA ALA A 18 -2.77 22.48 7.12
C ALA A 18 -3.03 22.00 5.68
N ALA A 19 -2.07 22.22 4.76
CA ALA A 19 -2.17 21.74 3.39
C ALA A 19 -2.01 20.20 3.31
N LEU A 20 -1.11 19.62 4.13
CA LEU A 20 -0.96 18.16 4.24
C LEU A 20 -2.22 17.51 4.80
N LEU A 21 -2.77 18.05 5.91
CA LEU A 21 -4.03 17.57 6.52
C LEU A 21 -5.23 17.74 5.57
N SER A 22 -5.28 18.85 4.83
CA SER A 22 -6.32 19.07 3.81
C SER A 22 -6.24 18.07 2.66
N ARG A 23 -5.05 17.56 2.34
CA ARG A 23 -4.87 16.53 1.31
C ARG A 23 -5.30 15.16 1.81
N GLU A 24 -4.95 14.82 3.06
CA GLU A 24 -5.32 13.56 3.70
C GLU A 24 -6.83 13.43 3.92
N THR A 25 -7.48 14.51 4.40
CA THR A 25 -8.95 14.55 4.56
C THR A 25 -9.72 14.45 3.24
N ARG A 26 -9.14 14.86 2.11
CA ARG A 26 -9.75 14.65 0.78
C ARG A 26 -9.62 13.20 0.33
N ALA A 27 -8.47 12.56 0.57
CA ALA A 27 -8.29 11.14 0.28
C ALA A 27 -9.27 10.26 1.09
N ALA A 28 -9.54 10.63 2.35
CA ALA A 28 -10.53 9.95 3.19
C ALA A 28 -11.99 10.10 2.72
N LYS A 29 -12.28 11.08 1.85
CA LYS A 29 -13.62 11.31 1.27
C LYS A 29 -13.84 10.62 -0.07
N MET A 30 -12.83 9.94 -0.62
CA MET A 30 -13.00 9.18 -1.86
C MET A 30 -13.84 7.93 -1.59
N GLU A 31 -14.87 7.74 -2.40
CA GLU A 31 -15.67 6.51 -2.42
C GLU A 31 -14.79 5.32 -2.83
N LYS A 32 -15.07 4.12 -2.27
CA LYS A 32 -14.34 2.90 -2.62
C LYS A 32 -14.53 2.64 -4.14
N PRO A 33 -13.45 2.56 -4.94
CA PRO A 33 -13.59 2.35 -6.37
C PRO A 33 -14.24 0.98 -6.65
N ILE A 34 -15.10 0.92 -7.67
CA ILE A 34 -15.62 -0.35 -8.17
C ILE A 34 -14.51 -1.03 -8.97
N VAL A 35 -13.94 -2.10 -8.44
CA VAL A 35 -12.85 -2.84 -9.08
C VAL A 35 -13.41 -4.07 -9.80
N ARG A 36 -13.08 -4.21 -11.09
CA ARG A 36 -13.27 -5.46 -11.85
C ARG A 36 -11.93 -6.18 -11.95
N TYR A 37 -11.94 -7.48 -11.67
CA TYR A 37 -10.72 -8.29 -11.65
C TYR A 37 -10.97 -9.67 -12.26
N GLY A 38 -9.87 -10.33 -12.63
CA GLY A 38 -9.82 -11.70 -13.12
C GLY A 38 -8.40 -12.22 -12.95
N GLU A 39 -8.23 -13.53 -13.09
CA GLU A 39 -6.93 -14.20 -12.97
C GLU A 39 -6.72 -15.12 -14.17
N ALA A 40 -5.48 -15.16 -14.64
CA ALA A 40 -4.99 -16.17 -15.56
C ALA A 40 -3.62 -16.62 -15.07
N ALA A 41 -3.44 -17.93 -14.91
CA ALA A 41 -2.18 -18.52 -14.48
C ALA A 41 -1.81 -19.67 -15.41
N GLN A 42 -0.59 -19.65 -15.91
CA GLN A 42 0.00 -20.75 -16.66
C GLN A 42 1.39 -21.01 -16.10
N SER A 43 1.52 -22.03 -15.25
CA SER A 43 2.79 -22.39 -14.63
C SER A 43 3.33 -23.69 -15.21
N ARG A 44 4.65 -23.74 -15.44
CA ARG A 44 5.33 -24.97 -15.87
C ARG A 44 5.57 -25.93 -14.70
N LYS A 45 6.02 -25.37 -13.56
CA LYS A 45 6.37 -26.13 -12.34
C LYS A 45 5.29 -26.06 -11.25
N GLY A 46 4.33 -25.14 -11.35
CA GLY A 46 3.30 -24.94 -10.33
C GLY A 46 3.84 -24.28 -9.06
N GLU A 47 4.82 -23.38 -9.21
CA GLU A 47 5.45 -22.64 -8.12
C GLU A 47 4.91 -21.21 -8.01
N ASP A 48 4.08 -20.77 -8.96
CA ASP A 48 3.47 -19.44 -9.01
C ASP A 48 2.12 -19.43 -8.29
N TYR A 49 1.88 -18.42 -7.46
CA TYR A 49 0.65 -18.28 -6.69
C TYR A 49 0.09 -16.86 -6.79
N LEU A 50 -1.24 -16.74 -6.70
CA LEU A 50 -1.94 -15.46 -6.70
C LEU A 50 -2.71 -15.25 -5.40
N LEU A 51 -2.84 -14.00 -4.96
CA LEU A 51 -3.75 -13.56 -3.91
C LEU A 51 -4.64 -12.45 -4.46
N ILE A 52 -5.95 -12.68 -4.45
CA ILE A 52 -6.97 -11.65 -4.68
C ILE A 52 -7.89 -11.63 -3.48
N ASN A 53 -7.99 -10.49 -2.80
CA ASN A 53 -8.91 -10.28 -1.69
C ASN A 53 -9.46 -8.85 -1.75
N THR A 54 -10.77 -8.68 -2.00
CA THR A 54 -11.40 -7.36 -2.14
C THR A 54 -11.99 -6.80 -0.85
N ASP A 55 -12.03 -7.61 0.21
CA ASP A 55 -12.77 -7.35 1.45
C ASP A 55 -11.85 -7.34 2.67
N THR A 56 -10.59 -6.93 2.47
CA THR A 56 -9.62 -6.81 3.57
C THR A 56 -9.85 -5.52 4.35
N LEU A 57 -9.74 -5.58 5.68
CA LEU A 57 -9.87 -4.43 6.56
C LEU A 57 -8.53 -4.17 7.24
N ARG A 58 -8.02 -2.93 7.15
CA ARG A 58 -6.76 -2.57 7.81
C ARG A 58 -6.92 -2.50 9.34
N LEU A 59 -8.08 -2.05 9.80
CA LEU A 59 -8.43 -2.01 11.22
C LEU A 59 -9.83 -2.62 11.39
N PRO A 60 -9.96 -3.93 11.67
CA PRO A 60 -11.25 -4.51 12.00
C PRO A 60 -11.82 -3.89 13.28
N PRO A 61 -13.14 -3.59 13.39
CA PRO A 61 -14.23 -3.80 12.42
C PRO A 61 -14.51 -2.56 11.52
N ASN A 62 -13.59 -1.61 11.39
CA ASN A 62 -13.82 -0.34 10.71
C ASN A 62 -13.85 -0.48 9.17
N SER A 63 -15.06 -0.49 8.60
CA SER A 63 -15.29 -0.59 7.15
C SER A 63 -14.72 0.58 6.34
N SER A 64 -14.48 1.75 6.93
CA SER A 64 -13.80 2.87 6.26
C SER A 64 -12.33 2.57 5.94
N THR A 65 -11.77 1.52 6.53
CA THR A 65 -10.40 1.07 6.30
C THR A 65 -10.33 -0.10 5.33
N ALA A 66 -11.44 -0.41 4.64
CA ALA A 66 -11.48 -1.48 3.65
C ALA A 66 -10.54 -1.18 2.48
N PHE A 67 -9.82 -2.21 2.05
CA PHE A 67 -8.93 -2.14 0.89
C PHE A 67 -8.98 -3.46 0.13
N SER A 68 -8.53 -3.41 -1.12
CA SER A 68 -8.40 -4.58 -1.99
C SER A 68 -6.93 -4.91 -2.19
N VAL A 69 -6.61 -6.20 -2.16
CA VAL A 69 -5.27 -6.77 -2.28
C VAL A 69 -5.22 -7.63 -3.52
N PHE A 70 -4.18 -7.41 -4.32
CA PHE A 70 -3.83 -8.19 -5.49
C PHE A 70 -2.32 -8.45 -5.44
N ALA A 71 -1.88 -9.70 -5.44
CA ALA A 71 -0.46 -10.06 -5.38
C ALA A 71 -0.16 -11.30 -6.22
N ILE A 72 1.06 -11.34 -6.76
CA ILE A 72 1.62 -12.47 -7.51
C ILE A 72 2.89 -12.91 -6.80
N PHE A 73 3.04 -14.21 -6.58
CA PHE A 73 4.19 -14.83 -5.94
C PHE A 73 4.84 -15.79 -6.93
N ASP A 74 6.00 -15.42 -7.46
CA ASP A 74 6.83 -16.26 -8.32
C ASP A 74 7.73 -17.12 -7.42
N GLY A 75 7.38 -18.39 -7.28
CA GLY A 75 8.11 -19.32 -6.43
C GLY A 75 9.41 -19.78 -7.08
N HIS A 76 10.48 -19.86 -6.29
CA HIS A 76 11.79 -20.30 -6.75
C HIS A 76 12.36 -21.39 -5.83
N ASN A 77 12.87 -22.48 -6.42
CA ASN A 77 13.42 -23.65 -5.71
C ASN A 77 12.42 -24.30 -4.74
N GLY A 78 11.16 -24.42 -5.17
CA GLY A 78 10.05 -24.93 -4.38
C GLY A 78 8.97 -23.89 -4.15
N LYS A 79 7.73 -24.37 -4.00
CA LYS A 79 6.54 -23.53 -3.76
C LYS A 79 6.36 -23.02 -2.34
N ALA A 80 7.14 -23.52 -1.38
CA ALA A 80 6.87 -23.31 0.05
C ALA A 80 6.83 -21.83 0.45
N ALA A 81 7.78 -21.03 -0.05
CA ALA A 81 7.82 -19.59 0.24
C ALA A 81 6.61 -18.86 -0.34
N ALA A 82 6.28 -19.09 -1.63
CA ALA A 82 5.15 -18.47 -2.29
C ALA A 82 3.81 -18.82 -1.61
N VAL A 83 3.63 -20.09 -1.23
CA VAL A 83 2.45 -20.55 -0.47
C VAL A 83 2.38 -19.87 0.90
N PHE A 84 3.48 -19.90 1.66
CA PHE A 84 3.51 -19.32 3.00
C PHE A 84 3.21 -17.81 2.96
N THR A 85 3.81 -17.08 2.01
CA THR A 85 3.55 -15.65 1.85
C THR A 85 2.08 -15.40 1.49
N ARG A 86 1.51 -16.14 0.54
CA ARG A 86 0.09 -16.01 0.17
C ARG A 86 -0.84 -16.15 1.37
N GLU A 87 -0.53 -17.07 2.28
CA GLU A 87 -1.37 -17.39 3.45
C GLU A 87 -1.17 -16.43 4.62
N ASN A 88 -0.01 -15.78 4.73
CA ASN A 88 0.37 -15.03 5.93
C ASN A 88 0.62 -13.54 5.71
N LEU A 89 0.71 -13.06 4.47
CA LEU A 89 1.02 -11.65 4.17
C LEU A 89 0.02 -10.66 4.80
N LEU A 90 -1.25 -11.06 4.98
CA LEU A 90 -2.30 -10.20 5.51
C LEU A 90 -2.61 -10.43 7.00
N ASN A 91 -1.87 -11.31 7.69
CA ASN A 91 -2.12 -11.64 9.10
C ASN A 91 -1.50 -10.63 10.09
N HIS A 92 -0.89 -9.55 9.60
CA HIS A 92 -0.16 -8.54 10.38
C HIS A 92 -0.50 -7.13 9.90
#